data_AF-A0A2T9V3Y3-F1
#
_entry.id   AF-A0A2T9V3Y3-F1
#
_cell.length_a   1.000
_cell.length_b   1.000
_cell.length_c   1.000
_cell.angle_alpha   90.00
_cell.angle_beta   90.00
_cell.angle_gamma   90.00
#
_symmetry.space_group_name_H-M   'P 1'
#
loop_
_entity.id
_entity.type
_entity.pdbx_description
1 polymer ?
#
loop_
_entity_poly.entity_id
_entity_poly.type
_entity_poly.pdbx_seq_one_letter_code
_entity_poly.pdbx_strand_id
1 'polypeptide(L)'
;PPQPDTAIVYTAAAHSANLWTPESAQGQMLEQLGFTLAKLPAGLNASQSQGKRHDIIQLGGENLAAGLNGESLFLFAGDQKDADAIYANPLLAHLPAVQNKQVYALGTETFRLDYYSATQVLERLKALF
;
A
#
# COMPACT_ATOMS: atom_id res chain seq x y z
N PRO A 1 12.81 3.86 5.48
CA PRO A 1 11.86 3.08 6.32
C PRO A 1 12.31 1.61 6.41
N PRO A 2 11.83 0.85 7.41
CA PRO A 2 12.03 -0.61 7.50
C PRO A 2 11.49 -1.35 6.28
N GLN A 3 12.26 -2.31 5.77
CA GLN A 3 11.96 -3.11 4.58
C GLN A 3 11.61 -4.55 4.98
N PRO A 4 10.77 -5.28 4.21
CA PRO A 4 10.12 -4.86 2.96
C PRO A 4 8.87 -4.00 3.16
N ASP A 5 8.46 -3.26 2.14
CA ASP A 5 7.28 -2.39 2.17
C ASP A 5 6.07 -3.00 1.46
N THR A 6 4.86 -2.59 1.86
CA THR A 6 3.62 -2.88 1.13
C THR A 6 2.99 -1.58 0.64
N ALA A 7 2.66 -1.51 -0.65
CA ALA A 7 2.05 -0.33 -1.28
C ALA A 7 0.58 -0.58 -1.61
N ILE A 8 -0.32 0.24 -1.08
CA ILE A 8 -1.77 0.05 -1.25
C ILE A 8 -2.53 1.34 -1.55
N VAL A 9 -3.75 1.20 -2.04
CA VAL A 9 -4.83 2.17 -1.86
C VAL A 9 -5.81 1.60 -0.84
N TYR A 10 -6.03 2.31 0.26
CA TYR A 10 -6.90 1.85 1.35
C TYR A 10 -8.30 2.46 1.24
N THR A 11 -9.34 1.65 1.43
CA THR A 11 -10.73 2.12 1.51
C THR A 11 -11.28 1.84 2.90
N ALA A 12 -11.18 2.82 3.79
CA ALA A 12 -11.56 2.67 5.20
C ALA A 12 -13.03 2.21 5.38
N ALA A 13 -13.97 2.82 4.65
CA ALA A 13 -15.40 2.49 4.76
C ALA A 13 -15.71 1.02 4.40
N ALA A 14 -14.96 0.45 3.46
CA ALA A 14 -15.15 -0.92 2.98
C ALA A 14 -14.26 -1.95 3.69
N HIS A 15 -13.37 -1.51 4.61
CA HIS A 15 -12.35 -2.35 5.22
C HIS A 15 -11.61 -3.20 4.17
N SER A 16 -11.20 -2.55 3.08
CA SER A 16 -10.55 -3.20 1.93
C SER A 16 -9.38 -2.37 1.42
N ALA A 17 -8.49 -3.02 0.69
CA ALA A 17 -7.35 -2.38 0.06
C ALA A 17 -7.11 -2.95 -1.35
N ASN A 18 -6.63 -2.09 -2.24
CA ASN A 18 -6.00 -2.55 -3.48
C ASN A 18 -4.49 -2.51 -3.28
N LEU A 19 -3.86 -3.68 -3.28
CA LEU A 19 -2.41 -3.81 -3.24
C LEU A 19 -1.82 -3.58 -4.61
N TRP A 20 -0.83 -2.70 -4.71
CA TRP A 20 -0.02 -2.53 -5.92
C TRP A 20 0.98 -3.68 -6.06
N THR A 21 1.02 -4.27 -7.25
CA THR A 21 1.98 -5.34 -7.56
C THR A 21 3.31 -4.77 -8.06
N PRO A 22 4.39 -5.57 -8.12
CA PRO A 22 5.61 -5.18 -8.82
C PRO A 22 5.43 -4.86 -10.31
N GLU A 23 4.34 -5.35 -10.93
CA GLU A 23 4.01 -5.06 -12.33
C GLU A 23 3.31 -3.71 -12.52
N SER A 24 2.86 -3.07 -11.43
CA SER A 24 2.24 -1.74 -11.45
C SER A 24 3.26 -0.62 -11.59
N ALA A 25 2.82 0.55 -12.08
CA ALA A 25 3.66 1.74 -12.13
C ALA A 25 4.14 2.16 -10.72
N GLN A 26 3.29 2.00 -9.71
CA GLN A 26 3.58 2.31 -8.31
C GLN A 26 4.66 1.38 -7.76
N GLY A 27 4.52 0.08 -8.02
CA GLY A 27 5.50 -0.92 -7.62
C GLY A 27 6.86 -0.69 -8.28
N GLN A 28 6.86 -0.50 -9.61
CA GLN A 28 8.09 -0.22 -10.36
C GLN A 28 8.78 1.06 -9.90
N MET A 29 8.01 2.13 -9.62
CA MET A 29 8.57 3.38 -9.11
C MET A 29 9.26 3.16 -7.76
N LEU A 30 8.62 2.46 -6.83
CA LEU A 30 9.20 2.16 -5.51
C LEU A 30 10.48 1.31 -5.65
N GLU A 31 10.48 0.29 -6.49
CA GLU A 31 11.68 -0.53 -6.74
C GLU A 31 12.82 0.29 -7.37
N GLN A 32 12.52 1.18 -8.31
CA GLN A 32 13.52 2.10 -8.90
C GLN A 32 14.11 3.08 -7.88
N LEU A 33 13.34 3.45 -6.86
CA LEU A 33 13.81 4.28 -5.75
C LEU A 33 14.58 3.47 -4.67
N GLY A 34 14.71 2.15 -4.85
CA GLY A 34 15.47 1.27 -3.97
C GLY A 34 14.65 0.63 -2.84
N PHE A 35 13.33 0.77 -2.84
CA PHE A 35 12.45 0.07 -1.92
C PHE A 35 12.26 -1.39 -2.36
N THR A 36 11.99 -2.30 -1.42
CA THR A 36 11.75 -3.72 -1.68
C THR A 36 10.31 -4.07 -1.32
N LEU A 37 9.51 -4.47 -2.32
CA LEU A 37 8.10 -4.81 -2.07
C LEU A 37 7.95 -6.18 -1.39
N ALA A 38 7.05 -6.25 -0.42
CA ALA A 38 6.74 -7.46 0.30
C ALA A 38 6.12 -8.51 -0.64
N LYS A 39 6.61 -9.74 -0.54
CA LYS A 39 6.05 -10.87 -1.28
C LYS A 39 4.76 -11.33 -0.61
N LEU A 40 3.72 -11.52 -1.41
CA LEU A 40 2.45 -12.04 -0.89
C LEU A 40 2.57 -13.50 -0.42
N PRO A 41 1.84 -13.89 0.64
CA PRO A 41 1.72 -15.29 1.04
C PRO A 41 1.17 -16.16 -0.09
N ALA A 42 1.74 -17.35 -0.26
CA ALA A 42 1.24 -18.32 -1.23
C ALA A 42 -0.21 -18.73 -0.88
N GLY A 43 -1.09 -18.73 -1.88
CA GLY A 43 -2.51 -19.08 -1.69
C GLY A 43 -3.44 -17.92 -1.35
N LEU A 44 -2.93 -16.69 -1.28
CA LEU A 44 -3.79 -15.51 -1.19
C LEU A 44 -4.54 -15.34 -2.51
N ASN A 45 -5.80 -15.79 -2.53
CA ASN A 45 -6.69 -15.71 -3.68
C ASN A 45 -7.12 -14.25 -3.86
N ALA A 46 -6.27 -13.46 -4.50
CA ALA A 46 -6.63 -12.15 -5.02
C ALA A 46 -7.89 -12.31 -5.87
N SER A 47 -8.99 -11.66 -5.49
CA SER A 47 -10.21 -11.70 -6.28
C SER A 47 -9.94 -11.01 -7.63
N GLN A 48 -9.62 -11.81 -8.65
CA GLN A 48 -9.48 -11.35 -10.04
C GLN A 48 -10.87 -11.20 -10.64
N SER A 49 -11.66 -10.28 -10.08
CA SER A 49 -12.98 -9.97 -10.60
C SER A 49 -12.85 -9.24 -11.95
N GLN A 50 -13.19 -9.95 -13.02
CA GLN A 50 -13.41 -9.46 -14.40
C GLN A 50 -12.19 -8.79 -15.07
N GLY A 51 -11.30 -9.63 -15.63
CA GLY A 51 -10.14 -9.22 -16.42
C GLY A 51 -8.84 -9.40 -15.64
N LYS A 52 -7.81 -9.97 -16.29
CA LYS A 52 -6.49 -10.13 -15.67
C LYS A 52 -5.85 -8.75 -15.47
N ARG A 53 -6.14 -8.13 -14.34
CA ARG A 53 -5.38 -6.98 -13.85
C ARG A 53 -4.10 -7.51 -13.24
N HIS A 54 -3.00 -7.02 -13.79
CA HIS A 54 -1.65 -7.35 -13.37
C HIS A 54 -1.11 -6.33 -12.36
N ASP A 55 -1.71 -5.14 -12.32
CA ASP A 55 -1.25 -3.99 -11.55
C ASP A 55 -1.76 -3.99 -10.10
N ILE A 56 -2.89 -4.64 -9.81
CA ILE A 56 -3.43 -4.70 -8.45
C ILE A 56 -3.89 -6.09 -8.03
N ILE A 57 -3.89 -6.27 -6.71
CA ILE A 57 -4.53 -7.38 -6.01
C ILE A 57 -5.54 -6.81 -5.02
N GLN A 58 -6.81 -7.19 -5.18
CA GLN A 58 -7.88 -6.75 -4.29
C GLN A 58 -7.84 -7.57 -2.99
N LEU A 59 -7.76 -6.86 -1.87
CA LEU A 59 -7.73 -7.42 -0.52
C LEU A 59 -8.97 -6.94 0.24
N GLY A 60 -9.74 -7.88 0.79
CA GLY A 60 -10.89 -7.59 1.63
C GLY A 60 -11.15 -8.71 2.62
N GLY A 61 -11.97 -8.44 3.64
CA GLY A 61 -12.27 -9.41 4.69
C GLY A 61 -11.00 -9.90 5.39
N GLU A 62 -10.91 -11.20 5.61
CA GLU A 62 -9.77 -11.87 6.24
C GLU A 62 -8.45 -11.75 5.47
N ASN A 63 -8.51 -11.54 4.14
CA ASN A 63 -7.31 -11.43 3.30
C ASN A 63 -6.61 -10.08 3.45
N LEU A 64 -7.26 -9.07 4.05
CA LEU A 64 -6.67 -7.76 4.23
C LEU A 64 -5.41 -7.82 5.10
N ALA A 65 -5.50 -8.36 6.31
CA ALA A 65 -4.36 -8.45 7.22
C ALA A 65 -3.23 -9.31 6.62
N ALA A 66 -3.57 -10.41 5.95
CA ALA A 66 -2.59 -11.30 5.33
C ALA A 66 -1.83 -10.65 4.16
N GLY A 67 -2.47 -9.75 3.41
CA GLY A 67 -1.85 -9.04 2.30
C GLY A 67 -1.05 -7.79 2.69
N LEU A 68 -1.25 -7.27 3.90
CA LEU A 68 -0.51 -6.12 4.46
C LEU A 68 0.67 -6.57 5.32
N ASN A 69 1.57 -7.36 4.73
CA ASN A 69 2.63 -8.09 5.45
C ASN A 69 4.02 -7.41 5.44
N GLY A 70 4.13 -6.18 4.96
CA GLY A 70 5.36 -5.40 5.01
C GLY A 70 5.64 -4.81 6.40
N GLU A 71 6.91 -4.47 6.62
CA GLU A 71 7.36 -3.72 7.80
C GLU A 71 6.95 -2.24 7.75
N SER A 72 6.71 -1.73 6.53
CA SER A 72 6.12 -0.41 6.31
C SER A 72 4.95 -0.47 5.32
N LEU A 73 3.97 0.41 5.49
CA LEU A 73 2.83 0.58 4.58
C LEU A 73 2.89 1.94 3.90
N PHE A 74 2.81 1.95 2.57
CA PHE A 74 2.63 3.15 1.77
C PHE A 74 1.21 3.25 1.24
N LEU A 75 0.52 4.34 1.60
CA LEU A 75 -0.84 4.61 1.15
C LEU A 75 -0.81 5.59 -0.02
N PHE A 76 -1.02 5.06 -1.22
CA PHE A 76 -1.33 5.85 -2.39
C PHE A 76 -2.80 6.27 -2.36
N ALA A 77 -3.08 7.41 -2.98
CA ALA A 77 -4.40 8.03 -3.02
C ALA A 77 -5.04 8.21 -1.63
N GLY A 78 -4.20 8.41 -0.60
CA GLY A 78 -4.63 8.53 0.78
C GLY A 78 -3.85 9.61 1.52
N ASP A 79 -4.45 10.11 2.59
CA ASP A 79 -3.88 11.13 3.45
C ASP A 79 -3.67 10.64 4.89
N GLN A 80 -3.35 11.55 5.80
CA GLN A 80 -3.12 11.20 7.21
C GLN A 80 -4.36 10.56 7.85
N LYS A 81 -5.55 10.93 7.43
CA LYS A 81 -6.82 10.40 7.95
C LYS A 81 -6.97 8.92 7.60
N ASP A 82 -6.51 8.50 6.42
CA ASP A 82 -6.47 7.09 6.03
C ASP A 82 -5.41 6.31 6.82
N ALA A 83 -4.24 6.90 7.07
CA ALA A 83 -3.23 6.30 7.94
C ALA A 83 -3.77 6.12 9.37
N ASP A 84 -4.44 7.13 9.91
CA ASP A 84 -5.08 7.08 11.24
C ASP A 84 -6.20 6.04 11.27
N ALA A 85 -6.96 5.87 10.18
CA ALA A 85 -7.96 4.82 10.07
C ALA A 85 -7.34 3.41 10.10
N ILE A 86 -6.16 3.22 9.49
CA ILE A 86 -5.40 1.96 9.60
C ILE A 86 -4.95 1.73 11.04
N TYR A 87 -4.40 2.75 11.71
CA TYR A 87 -3.98 2.63 13.10
C TYR A 87 -5.15 2.33 14.05
N ALA A 88 -6.35 2.85 13.75
CA ALA A 88 -7.54 2.63 14.55
C ALA A 88 -8.24 1.29 14.26
N ASN A 89 -7.85 0.57 13.20
CA ASN A 89 -8.51 -0.66 12.78
C ASN A 89 -8.05 -1.86 13.64
N PRO A 90 -8.93 -2.46 14.46
CA PRO A 90 -8.55 -3.58 15.33
C PRO A 90 -8.09 -4.83 14.56
N LEU A 91 -8.57 -5.01 13.33
CA LEU A 91 -8.17 -6.12 12.47
C LEU A 91 -6.71 -5.99 12.01
N LEU A 92 -6.16 -4.77 12.02
CA LEU A 92 -4.80 -4.46 11.55
C LEU A 92 -3.83 -4.15 12.70
N ALA A 93 -4.32 -4.05 13.93
CA ALA A 93 -3.53 -3.67 15.11
C ALA A 93 -2.34 -4.60 15.41
N HIS A 94 -2.37 -5.83 14.91
CA HIS A 94 -1.30 -6.81 15.08
C HIS A 94 -0.21 -6.75 14.01
N LEU A 95 -0.40 -5.94 12.95
CA LEU A 95 0.56 -5.84 11.86
C LEU A 95 1.84 -5.11 12.30
N PRO A 96 3.04 -5.55 11.88
CA PRO A 96 4.30 -4.91 12.24
C PRO A 96 4.32 -3.42 11.92
N ALA A 97 3.87 -3.04 10.72
CA ALA A 97 3.81 -1.64 10.31
C ALA A 97 2.90 -0.77 11.19
N VAL A 98 1.81 -1.35 11.73
CA VAL A 98 0.89 -0.65 12.62
C VAL A 98 1.50 -0.49 14.02
N GLN A 99 2.06 -1.58 14.56
CA GLN A 99 2.71 -1.57 15.88
C GLN A 99 3.92 -0.63 15.93
N ASN A 100 4.70 -0.60 14.85
CA ASN A 100 5.93 0.17 14.75
C ASN A 100 5.71 1.59 14.19
N LYS A 101 4.45 2.01 13.97
CA LYS A 101 4.09 3.33 13.41
C LYS A 101 4.76 3.64 12.07
N GLN A 102 4.76 2.67 11.17
CA GLN A 102 5.36 2.72 9.83
C GLN A 102 4.29 2.78 8.73
N VAL A 103 3.19 3.49 8.96
CA VAL A 103 2.14 3.75 7.95
C VAL A 103 2.28 5.17 7.41
N TYR A 104 2.50 5.28 6.10
CA TYR A 104 2.89 6.51 5.43
C TYR A 104 1.91 6.86 4.31
N ALA A 105 1.21 7.98 4.46
CA ALA A 105 0.34 8.51 3.42
C ALA A 105 1.13 9.33 2.38
N LEU A 106 0.99 8.97 1.11
CA LEU A 106 1.69 9.57 -0.02
C LEU A 106 0.91 10.70 -0.70
N GLY A 107 -0.35 10.91 -0.34
CA GLY A 107 -1.19 12.00 -0.82
C GLY A 107 -2.34 11.52 -1.71
N THR A 108 -3.43 12.28 -1.73
CA THR A 108 -4.68 11.94 -2.46
C THR A 108 -4.50 11.91 -3.97
N GLU A 109 -3.59 12.71 -4.51
CA GLU A 109 -3.33 12.85 -5.96
C GLU A 109 -2.41 11.77 -6.54
N THR A 110 -2.16 10.69 -5.80
CA THR A 110 -1.16 9.66 -6.17
C THR A 110 -1.79 8.36 -6.68
N PHE A 111 -3.10 8.39 -7.00
CA PHE A 111 -3.81 7.21 -7.49
C PHE A 111 -3.30 6.71 -8.84
N ARG A 112 -3.12 7.63 -9.80
CA ARG A 112 -2.49 7.34 -11.09
C ARG A 112 -1.11 7.96 -11.08
N LEU A 113 -0.11 7.20 -11.51
CA LEU A 113 1.22 7.73 -11.72
C LEU A 113 1.37 8.23 -13.16
N ASP A 114 1.53 9.54 -13.26
CA ASP A 114 2.00 10.30 -14.41
C ASP A 114 3.20 11.15 -13.97
N TYR A 115 3.75 11.95 -14.89
CA TYR A 115 4.91 12.79 -14.61
C TYR A 115 4.73 13.70 -13.37
N TYR A 116 3.55 14.28 -13.19
CA TYR A 116 3.28 15.24 -12.10
C TYR A 116 3.10 14.53 -10.77
N SER A 117 2.28 13.49 -10.74
CA SER A 117 2.02 12.69 -9.53
C SER A 117 3.26 11.91 -9.09
N ALA A 118 4.09 11.41 -10.01
CA ALA A 118 5.37 10.78 -9.66
C ALA A 118 6.33 11.77 -8.99
N THR A 119 6.39 13.01 -9.48
CA THR A 119 7.18 14.07 -8.84
C THR A 119 6.65 14.38 -7.43
N GLN A 120 5.34 14.45 -7.25
CA GLN A 120 4.73 14.66 -5.93
C GLN A 120 5.02 13.51 -4.96
N VAL A 121 4.93 12.26 -5.41
CA VAL A 121 5.30 11.09 -4.59
C VAL A 121 6.77 11.16 -4.18
N LEU A 122 7.66 11.52 -5.10
CA LEU A 122 9.08 11.65 -4.80
C LEU A 122 9.34 12.74 -3.74
N GLU A 123 8.77 13.92 -3.91
CA GLU A 123 8.90 15.02 -2.93
C GLU A 123 8.29 14.63 -1.58
N ARG A 124 7.19 13.87 -1.59
CA ARG A 124 6.58 13.35 -0.36
C ARG A 124 7.49 12.34 0.34
N LEU A 125 8.11 11.41 -0.39
CA LEU A 125 9.05 10.45 0.17
C LEU A 125 10.28 11.15 0.76
N LYS A 126 10.84 12.17 0.09
CA LYS A 126 11.94 13.00 0.62
C LYS A 126 11.57 13.79 1.88
N ALA A 127 10.30 14.18 2.01
CA ALA A 127 9.84 14.87 3.22
C ALA A 127 9.66 13.91 4.41
N LEU A 128 9.51 12.61 4.15
CA LEU A 128 9.31 11.57 5.18
C LEU A 128 10.63 10.93 5.63
N PHE A 129 11.67 10.90 4.79
CA PHE A 129 12.95 10.21 5.02
C PHE A 129 14.15 11.09 4.64
#